data_AF-A0A7J4XSC6-F1
#
_entry.id   AF-A0A7J4XSC6-F1
#
_cell.length_a   1.000
_cell.length_b   1.000
_cell.length_c   1.000
_cell.angle_alpha   90.00
_cell.angle_beta   90.00
_cell.angle_gamma   90.00
#
_symmetry.space_group_name_H-M   'P 1'
#
loop_
_entity.id
_entity.type
_entity.pdbx_description
1 polymer ?
#
loop_
_entity_poly.entity_id
_entity_poly.type
_entity_poly.pdbx_seq_one_letter_code
_entity_poly.pdbx_strand_id
1 'polypeptide(L)'
;MDKFYYFNDNNIRYTIGTYYKDGFVINSSSSQEKGFIYYVDSIRHVATTSKFNNTDVSHKYALIMFSAVFPGNANVLSTIVPKWVLAPPKDGWKQFPPDINWKGAELDTAYMKKMNLEIP
;
A
#
# COMPACT_ATOMS: atom_id res chain seq x y z
N MET A 1 6.92 4.51 -21.34
CA MET A 1 5.70 4.98 -20.66
C MET A 1 6.11 5.88 -19.51
N ASP A 2 5.46 7.04 -19.36
CA ASP A 2 5.87 8.11 -18.46
C ASP A 2 5.32 7.92 -17.03
N LYS A 3 6.03 8.40 -16.01
CA LYS A 3 5.61 8.35 -14.59
C LYS A 3 4.23 8.97 -14.38
N PHE A 4 3.92 10.01 -15.14
CA PHE A 4 2.63 10.71 -15.14
C PHE A 4 1.46 9.84 -15.62
N TYR A 5 1.72 8.79 -16.40
CA TYR A 5 0.68 7.84 -16.80
C TYR A 5 0.27 6.92 -15.65
N TYR A 6 1.24 6.43 -14.87
CA TYR A 6 0.95 5.45 -13.81
C TYR A 6 0.35 6.06 -12.55
N PHE A 7 0.78 7.27 -12.17
CA PHE A 7 0.42 7.92 -10.90
C PHE A 7 -0.33 9.25 -11.09
N ASN A 8 -1.21 9.34 -12.10
CA ASN A 8 -2.19 10.43 -12.15
C ASN A 8 -3.42 10.11 -11.28
N ASP A 9 -4.25 11.11 -11.03
CA ASP A 9 -5.44 11.03 -10.17
C ASP A 9 -6.43 9.92 -10.56
N ASN A 10 -6.48 9.54 -11.85
CA ASN A 10 -7.37 8.48 -12.31
C ASN A 10 -6.82 7.08 -12.01
N ASN A 11 -5.50 6.94 -12.02
CA ASN A 11 -4.79 5.65 -11.95
C ASN A 11 -4.20 5.36 -10.58
N ILE A 12 -3.95 6.38 -9.75
CA ILE A 12 -3.40 6.19 -8.41
C ILE A 12 -4.41 5.50 -7.49
N ARG A 13 -3.94 4.52 -6.73
CA ARG A 13 -4.70 3.85 -5.68
C ARG A 13 -3.86 3.70 -4.44
N TYR A 14 -4.52 3.60 -3.29
CA TYR A 14 -3.90 3.37 -2.00
C TYR A 14 -4.45 2.09 -1.38
N THR A 15 -3.63 1.32 -0.70
CA THR A 15 -4.05 0.10 0.00
C THR A 15 -3.22 -0.09 1.27
N ILE A 16 -3.68 -0.94 2.17
CA ILE A 16 -2.88 -1.44 3.29
C ILE A 16 -2.42 -2.85 2.94
N GLY A 17 -1.12 -3.09 3.04
CA GLY A 17 -0.56 -4.42 2.85
C GLY A 17 0.43 -4.77 3.95
N THR A 18 0.65 -6.07 4.16
CA THR A 18 1.74 -6.54 5.01
C THR A 18 3.03 -6.50 4.21
N TYR A 19 3.96 -5.66 4.65
CA TYR A 19 5.29 -5.63 4.06
C TYR A 19 6.05 -6.92 4.37
N TYR A 20 6.68 -7.53 3.37
CA TYR A 20 7.42 -8.78 3.54
C TYR A 20 8.93 -8.59 3.43
N LYS A 21 9.45 -8.14 2.27
CA LYS A 21 10.89 -7.92 2.10
C LYS A 21 11.22 -6.99 0.94
N ASP A 22 12.36 -6.34 1.06
CA ASP A 22 13.08 -5.70 -0.04
C ASP A 22 13.74 -6.77 -0.92
N GLY A 23 13.92 -6.44 -2.19
CA GLY A 23 14.72 -7.24 -3.09
C GLY A 23 14.98 -6.55 -4.42
N PHE A 24 15.60 -7.31 -5.32
CA PHE A 24 15.71 -6.93 -6.72
C PHE A 24 14.69 -7.75 -7.52
N VAL A 25 13.83 -7.06 -8.27
CA VAL A 25 12.93 -7.68 -9.23
C VAL A 25 13.67 -7.71 -10.57
N ILE A 26 13.81 -8.91 -11.12
CA ILE A 26 14.47 -9.13 -12.41
C ILE A 26 13.42 -8.91 -13.49
N ASN A 27 13.50 -7.76 -14.17
CA ASN A 27 12.58 -7.39 -15.25
C ASN A 27 13.04 -8.00 -16.60
N SER A 28 14.35 -8.25 -16.74
CA SER A 28 14.97 -8.93 -17.88
C SER A 28 16.34 -9.51 -17.48
N SER A 29 16.99 -10.26 -18.37
CA SER A 29 18.31 -10.88 -18.14
C SER A 29 19.42 -9.91 -17.69
N SER A 30 19.25 -8.59 -17.87
CA SER A 30 20.26 -7.57 -17.57
C SER A 30 19.77 -6.39 -16.72
N SER A 31 18.48 -6.31 -16.38
CA SER A 31 17.91 -5.19 -15.60
C SER A 31 17.34 -5.67 -14.26
N GLN A 32 18.07 -5.40 -13.18
CA GLN A 32 17.59 -5.53 -11.81
C GLN A 32 17.02 -4.19 -11.36
N GLU A 33 15.73 -4.17 -11.03
CA GLU A 33 15.09 -3.01 -10.42
C GLU A 33 14.94 -3.28 -8.93
N LYS A 34 15.20 -2.26 -8.09
CA LYS A 34 14.82 -2.35 -6.69
C LYS A 34 13.31 -2.51 -6.59
N GLY A 35 12.88 -3.37 -5.69
CA GLY A 35 11.48 -3.64 -5.49
C GLY A 35 11.24 -4.25 -4.11
N PHE A 36 9.98 -4.53 -3.84
CA PHE A 36 9.55 -5.15 -2.61
C PHE A 36 8.38 -6.10 -2.84
N ILE A 37 8.17 -6.97 -1.87
CA ILE A 37 7.02 -7.87 -1.83
C ILE A 37 6.12 -7.41 -0.69
N TYR A 38 4.82 -7.36 -0.97
CA TYR A 38 3.80 -7.12 0.02
C TYR A 38 2.62 -8.06 -0.18
N TYR A 39 1.81 -8.24 0.86
CA TYR A 39 0.58 -9.02 0.79
C TYR A 39 -0.63 -8.14 1.05
N VAL A 40 -1.66 -8.28 0.24
CA VAL A 40 -2.99 -7.72 0.50
C VAL A 40 -3.95 -8.90 0.58
N ASP A 41 -4.62 -9.07 1.71
CA ASP A 41 -5.53 -10.21 1.94
C ASP A 41 -4.90 -11.57 1.56
N SER A 42 -3.67 -11.82 2.02
CA SER A 42 -2.86 -13.01 1.71
C SER A 42 -2.45 -13.19 0.24
N ILE A 43 -2.83 -12.29 -0.66
CA ILE A 43 -2.39 -12.28 -2.05
C ILE A 43 -1.03 -11.61 -2.16
N ARG A 44 -0.06 -12.31 -2.79
CA ARG A 44 1.31 -11.79 -2.97
C ARG A 44 1.37 -10.79 -4.12
N HIS A 45 1.89 -9.60 -3.85
CA HIS A 45 2.20 -8.57 -4.84
C HIS A 45 3.69 -8.31 -4.91
N VAL A 46 4.20 -8.16 -6.13
CA VAL A 46 5.60 -7.78 -6.41
C VAL A 46 5.59 -6.39 -7.00
N ALA A 47 6.27 -5.45 -6.34
CA ALA A 47 6.37 -4.08 -6.79
C ALA A 47 7.80 -3.69 -7.16
N THR A 48 7.96 -3.00 -8.28
CA THR A 48 9.16 -2.32 -8.73
C THR A 48 9.09 -0.86 -8.30
N THR A 49 10.04 -0.41 -7.47
CA THR A 49 10.09 0.98 -7.02
C THR A 49 10.82 1.81 -8.05
N SER A 50 10.09 2.47 -8.94
CA SER A 50 10.69 3.49 -9.79
C SER A 50 11.12 4.68 -8.91
N LYS A 51 12.36 4.67 -8.39
CA LYS A 51 13.10 5.79 -7.78
C LYS A 51 12.70 6.29 -6.37
N PHE A 52 11.91 5.60 -5.56
CA PHE A 52 11.54 6.13 -4.22
C PHE A 52 12.00 5.23 -3.08
N ASN A 53 12.59 5.89 -2.08
CA ASN A 53 13.30 5.31 -0.95
C ASN A 53 12.38 4.35 -0.17
N ASN A 54 12.72 3.07 -0.18
CA ASN A 54 12.19 2.16 0.82
C ASN A 54 12.80 2.54 2.16
N THR A 55 11.96 2.98 3.09
CA THR A 55 12.28 3.00 4.51
C THR A 55 12.43 1.56 5.00
N ASP A 56 13.31 1.33 5.97
CA ASP A 56 13.49 0.02 6.58
C ASP A 56 12.18 -0.41 7.28
N VAL A 57 11.42 -1.29 6.65
CA VAL A 57 10.11 -1.73 7.14
C VAL A 57 10.24 -3.08 7.83
N SER A 58 10.41 -3.06 9.14
CA SER A 58 10.17 -4.28 9.95
C SER A 58 8.73 -4.76 9.72
N HIS A 59 8.55 -6.05 9.38
CA HIS A 59 7.30 -6.78 9.11
C HIS A 59 6.04 -6.18 9.77
N LYS A 60 5.43 -5.16 9.14
CA LYS A 60 4.27 -4.42 9.65
C LYS A 60 3.31 -4.10 8.52
N TYR A 61 2.10 -3.72 8.91
CA TYR A 61 1.14 -3.07 8.02
C TYR A 61 1.77 -1.79 7.44
N ALA A 62 1.69 -1.65 6.13
CA ALA A 62 2.20 -0.52 5.37
C ALA A 62 1.09 0.07 4.50
N LEU A 63 1.02 1.39 4.44
CA LEU A 63 0.23 2.11 3.45
C LEU A 63 1.02 2.14 2.14
N ILE A 64 0.41 1.58 1.10
CA ILE A 64 1.01 1.38 -0.20
C ILE A 64 0.24 2.20 -1.22
N MET A 65 0.96 2.97 -2.02
CA MET A 65 0.44 3.64 -3.20
C MET A 65 0.80 2.81 -4.43
N PHE A 66 -0.17 2.48 -5.28
CA PHE A 66 0.06 1.69 -6.49
C PHE A 66 -0.72 2.24 -7.68
N SER A 67 -0.32 1.84 -8.88
CA SER A 67 -1.03 2.17 -10.11
C SER A 67 -2.10 1.12 -10.43
N ALA A 68 -3.37 1.54 -10.61
CA ALA A 68 -4.47 0.66 -11.00
C ALA A 68 -4.25 0.02 -12.38
N VAL A 69 -3.56 0.70 -13.29
CA VAL A 69 -3.28 0.20 -14.65
C VAL A 69 -2.03 -0.68 -14.70
N PHE A 70 -1.14 -0.58 -13.70
CA PHE A 70 0.03 -1.44 -13.57
C PHE A 70 0.42 -1.61 -12.09
N PRO A 71 -0.20 -2.56 -11.37
CA PRO A 71 -0.01 -2.70 -9.91
C PRO A 71 1.42 -2.98 -9.46
N GLY A 72 2.30 -3.41 -10.39
CA GLY A 72 3.74 -3.55 -10.15
C GLY A 72 4.44 -2.21 -9.88
N ASN A 73 3.89 -1.09 -10.33
CA ASN A 73 4.38 0.24 -9.92
C ASN A 73 3.73 0.62 -8.60
N ALA A 74 4.43 0.37 -7.49
CA ALA A 74 3.97 0.73 -6.16
C ALA A 74 5.09 1.28 -5.28
N ASN A 75 4.72 2.04 -4.25
CA ASN A 75 5.60 2.62 -3.26
C ASN A 75 5.00 2.46 -1.86
N VAL A 76 5.85 2.20 -0.86
CA VAL A 76 5.46 2.31 0.55
C VAL A 76 5.45 3.79 0.93
N LEU A 77 4.31 4.30 1.39
CA LEU A 77 4.15 5.69 1.84
C LEU A 77 4.35 5.85 3.34
N SER A 78 3.88 4.88 4.12
CA SER A 78 3.96 4.89 5.58
C SER A 78 3.93 3.48 6.12
N THR A 79 4.59 3.24 7.24
CA THR A 79 4.52 2.00 8.03
C THR A 79 3.67 2.17 9.28
N ILE A 80 3.04 3.34 9.43
CA ILE A 80 2.16 3.70 10.53
C ILE A 80 0.74 3.56 9.99
N VAL A 81 0.15 2.39 10.24
CA VAL A 81 -1.24 2.09 9.91
C VAL A 81 -2.01 1.93 11.22
N PRO A 82 -3.16 2.60 11.40
CA PRO A 82 -3.94 2.46 12.61
C PRO A 82 -4.41 1.02 12.82
N LYS A 83 -4.26 0.50 14.06
CA LYS A 83 -4.60 -0.90 14.39
C LYS A 83 -6.10 -1.22 14.29
N TRP A 84 -6.95 -0.20 14.27
CA TRP A 84 -8.39 -0.34 14.11
C TRP A 84 -8.83 -0.50 12.65
N VAL A 85 -7.92 -0.39 11.68
CA VAL A 85 -8.23 -0.70 10.28
C VAL A 85 -7.92 -2.18 10.04
N LEU A 86 -8.94 -2.98 9.72
CA LEU A 86 -8.80 -4.41 9.42
C LEU A 86 -8.37 -4.62 7.96
N ALA A 87 -9.07 -3.97 7.03
CA ALA A 87 -8.83 -4.14 5.61
C ALA A 87 -9.14 -2.87 4.81
N PRO A 88 -8.37 -2.58 3.75
CA PRO A 88 -8.72 -1.57 2.77
C PRO A 88 -9.94 -2.00 1.93
N PRO A 89 -10.60 -1.10 1.20
CA PRO A 89 -11.54 -1.48 0.16
C PRO A 89 -10.83 -2.35 -0.90
N LYS A 90 -11.56 -3.29 -1.49
CA LYS A 90 -11.03 -4.29 -2.44
C LYS A 90 -10.18 -3.70 -3.57
N ASP A 91 -10.58 -2.56 -4.12
CA ASP A 91 -9.89 -1.90 -5.24
C ASP A 91 -8.92 -0.79 -4.79
N GLY A 92 -8.68 -0.67 -3.48
CA GLY A 92 -7.95 0.43 -2.87
C GLY A 92 -8.70 1.76 -2.87
N TRP A 93 -8.19 2.73 -2.10
CA TRP A 93 -8.73 4.09 -2.09
C TRP A 93 -8.28 4.85 -3.34
N LYS A 94 -9.19 5.65 -3.91
CA LYS A 94 -8.87 6.59 -5.00
C LYS A 94 -8.20 7.88 -4.50
N GLN A 95 -8.38 8.20 -3.22
CA GLN A 95 -7.80 9.37 -2.57
C GLN A 95 -6.92 8.89 -1.42
N PHE A 96 -5.89 9.66 -1.08
CA PHE A 96 -5.05 9.36 0.08
C PHE A 96 -5.93 9.40 1.35
N PRO A 97 -6.03 8.30 2.11
CA PRO A 97 -6.84 8.29 3.31
C PRO A 97 -6.15 9.14 4.39
N PRO A 98 -6.81 10.14 4.97
CA PRO A 98 -6.27 10.84 6.15
C PRO A 98 -6.32 9.89 7.36
N ASP A 99 -5.42 10.08 8.32
CA ASP A 99 -5.20 9.19 9.46
C ASP A 99 -6.48 8.77 10.23
N ILE A 100 -7.50 9.63 10.27
CA ILE A 100 -8.75 9.41 11.02
C ILE A 100 -9.91 8.97 10.11
N ASN A 101 -9.91 9.31 8.82
CA ASN A 101 -11.06 9.07 7.94
C ASN A 101 -10.69 8.13 6.78
N TRP A 102 -10.42 6.87 7.14
CA TRP A 102 -10.17 5.77 6.20
C TRP A 102 -11.48 5.24 5.62
N LYS A 103 -12.25 6.13 4.97
CA LYS A 103 -13.58 5.81 4.45
C LYS A 103 -13.57 4.59 3.54
N GLY A 104 -14.50 3.66 3.76
CA GLY A 104 -14.59 2.41 2.99
C GLY A 104 -13.61 1.32 3.41
N ALA A 105 -12.83 1.54 4.48
CA ALA A 105 -12.11 0.47 5.15
C ALA A 105 -13.07 -0.39 5.99
N GLU A 106 -12.72 -1.65 6.15
CA GLU A 106 -13.27 -2.47 7.23
C GLU A 106 -12.59 -2.10 8.54
N LEU A 107 -13.38 -1.86 9.59
CA LEU A 107 -12.89 -1.37 10.87
C LEU A 107 -13.06 -2.42 11.97
N ASP A 108 -12.05 -2.57 12.82
CA ASP A 108 -12.13 -3.35 14.06
C ASP A 108 -12.95 -2.57 15.09
N THR A 109 -14.27 -2.72 15.02
CA THR A 109 -15.20 -1.99 15.89
C THR A 109 -14.99 -2.28 17.37
N ALA A 110 -14.48 -3.47 17.74
CA ALA A 110 -14.17 -3.81 19.13
C ALA A 110 -12.95 -3.02 19.60
N TYR A 111 -11.90 -2.95 18.78
CA TYR A 111 -10.72 -2.14 19.06
C TYR A 111 -11.04 -0.64 19.09
N MET A 112 -11.87 -0.13 18.17
CA MET A 112 -12.30 1.27 18.16
C MET A 112 -13.05 1.65 19.45
N LYS A 113 -14.01 0.82 19.88
CA LYS A 113 -14.73 1.03 21.16
C LYS A 113 -13.77 1.05 22.35
N LYS A 114 -12.78 0.15 22.38
CA LYS A 114 -11.75 0.12 23.44
C LYS A 114 -10.91 1.40 23.47
N MET A 115 -10.67 2.02 22.31
CA MET A 115 -9.92 3.26 22.18
C MET A 115 -10.78 4.53 22.29
N ASN A 116 -12.09 4.39 22.54
CA ASN A 116 -13.06 5.49 22.56
C ASN A 116 -13.03 6.34 21.28
N LEU A 117 -12.83 5.68 20.13
CA LEU A 117 -12.88 6.32 18.82
C LEU A 117 -14.31 6.35 18.29
N GLU A 118 -14.70 7.47 17.67
CA GLU A 118 -15.99 7.58 16.99
C GLU A 118 -16.03 6.62 15.79
N ILE A 119 -17.14 5.89 15.65
CA ILE A 119 -17.40 5.04 14.49
C ILE A 119 -18.03 5.95 13.42
N PRO A 120 -17.36 6.17 12.27
CA PRO A 120 -17.87 7.05 11.22
C PRO A 120 -19.08 6.47 10.47
#